data_AF-A0A9D5EH75-F1
#
_entry.id   AF-A0A9D5EH75-F1
#
_cell.length_a   1.000
_cell.length_b   1.000
_cell.length_c   1.000
_cell.angle_alpha   90.00
_cell.angle_beta   90.00
_cell.angle_gamma   90.00
#
_symmetry.space_group_name_H-M   'P 1'
#
loop_
_entity.id
_entity.type
_entity.pdbx_description
1 polymer ?
#
loop_
_entity_poly.entity_id
_entity_poly.type
_entity_poly.pdbx_seq_one_letter_code
_entity_poly.pdbx_strand_id
1 'polypeptide(L)'
;MAVKPGPNRKKKTKSAEPTVSRTQPPAGMPLEEWQTQLRRQFGRDQNFTFKNVGENAAYSDFLVTNPQSHRTYRVSIRGKNPGDNACTCPDFATNTLGTCKHIEFTLAKLERSKKAAPELKAGYQPPHAEVVLRYGSRRQVCYRPAAEANPPLAKLAARFFDTDGILKPAAAPTFDEFVSAA
;
A
#
# COMPACT_ATOMS: atom_id res chain seq x y z
N MET A 1 -40.93 -36.52 24.50
CA MET A 1 -40.36 -35.17 24.48
C MET A 1 -39.46 -35.07 23.23
N ALA A 2 -39.88 -34.29 22.23
CA ALA A 2 -39.21 -34.21 20.94
C ALA A 2 -37.99 -33.26 20.99
N VAL A 3 -36.82 -33.75 20.56
CA VAL A 3 -35.59 -32.96 20.44
C VAL A 3 -35.69 -32.08 19.19
N LYS A 4 -35.64 -30.76 19.36
CA LYS A 4 -35.60 -29.80 18.25
C LYS A 4 -34.16 -29.73 17.69
N PRO A 5 -33.96 -29.79 16.35
CA PRO A 5 -32.64 -29.59 15.76
C PRO A 5 -32.24 -28.11 15.82
N GLY A 6 -31.00 -27.85 16.26
CA GLY A 6 -30.41 -26.51 16.33
C GLY A 6 -30.14 -25.90 14.95
N PRO A 7 -30.08 -24.56 14.84
CA PRO A 7 -30.02 -23.88 13.55
C PRO A 7 -28.66 -24.11 12.89
N ASN A 8 -28.70 -24.59 11.64
CA ASN A 8 -27.55 -24.84 10.79
C ASN A 8 -26.89 -23.50 10.41
N ARG A 9 -25.72 -23.22 10.98
CA ARG A 9 -24.97 -21.98 10.77
C ARG A 9 -24.30 -22.03 9.39
N LYS A 10 -24.95 -21.49 8.36
CA LYS A 10 -24.37 -21.33 7.01
C LYS A 10 -23.06 -20.53 7.10
N LYS A 11 -21.93 -21.15 6.73
CA LYS A 11 -20.64 -20.46 6.57
C LYS A 11 -20.79 -19.41 5.46
N LYS A 12 -20.62 -18.12 5.80
CA LYS A 12 -20.47 -17.04 4.82
C LYS A 12 -19.19 -17.30 4.03
N THR A 13 -19.31 -17.67 2.76
CA THR A 13 -18.22 -17.67 1.79
C THR A 13 -17.73 -16.23 1.65
N LYS A 14 -16.44 -15.99 1.97
CA LYS A 14 -15.77 -14.73 1.60
C LYS A 14 -15.88 -14.59 0.09
N SER A 15 -16.43 -13.47 -0.38
CA SER A 15 -16.46 -13.13 -1.81
C SER A 15 -15.02 -13.15 -2.33
N ALA A 16 -14.71 -14.08 -3.23
CA ALA A 16 -13.43 -14.09 -3.92
C ALA A 16 -13.29 -12.81 -4.74
N GLU A 17 -12.11 -12.20 -4.74
CA GLU A 17 -11.82 -11.07 -5.62
C GLU A 17 -12.05 -11.48 -7.08
N PRO A 18 -12.63 -10.60 -7.92
CA PRO A 18 -12.95 -10.92 -9.30
C PRO A 18 -11.68 -11.29 -10.07
N THR A 19 -11.68 -12.47 -10.68
CA THR A 19 -10.57 -12.92 -11.53
C THR A 19 -10.62 -12.16 -12.85
N VAL A 20 -9.56 -11.41 -13.17
CA VAL A 20 -9.44 -10.63 -14.41
C VAL A 20 -8.57 -11.34 -15.45
N SER A 21 -8.95 -11.19 -16.73
CA SER A 21 -8.17 -11.68 -17.87
C SER A 21 -6.93 -10.82 -18.08
N ARG A 22 -5.82 -11.43 -18.53
CA ARG A 22 -4.60 -10.73 -18.94
C ARG A 22 -4.74 -9.96 -20.26
N THR A 23 -5.64 -10.40 -21.13
CA THR A 23 -5.70 -9.94 -22.52
C THR A 23 -6.78 -8.89 -22.76
N GLN A 24 -7.85 -8.88 -21.97
CA GLN A 24 -8.98 -7.96 -22.17
C GLN A 24 -9.58 -7.50 -20.83
N PRO A 25 -9.92 -6.20 -20.70
CA PRO A 25 -10.66 -5.70 -19.55
C PRO A 25 -12.09 -6.25 -19.57
N PRO A 26 -12.67 -6.57 -18.41
CA PRO A 26 -14.11 -6.80 -18.28
C PRO A 26 -14.92 -5.61 -18.78
N ALA A 27 -16.12 -5.87 -19.33
CA ALA A 27 -17.01 -4.82 -19.79
C ALA A 27 -17.35 -3.82 -18.67
N GLY A 28 -17.19 -2.52 -18.95
CA GLY A 28 -17.45 -1.44 -17.99
C GLY A 28 -16.36 -1.20 -16.95
N MET A 29 -15.27 -1.98 -16.93
CA MET A 29 -14.16 -1.77 -16.01
C MET A 29 -13.19 -0.69 -16.55
N PRO A 30 -12.88 0.36 -15.77
CA PRO A 30 -11.85 1.33 -16.12
C PRO A 30 -10.48 0.69 -16.32
N LEU A 31 -9.67 1.22 -17.24
CA LEU A 31 -8.33 0.70 -17.55
C LEU A 31 -7.43 0.66 -16.31
N GLU A 32 -7.44 1.72 -15.49
CA GLU A 32 -6.62 1.80 -14.27
C GLU A 32 -7.01 0.73 -13.26
N GLU A 33 -8.32 0.50 -13.10
CA GLU A 33 -8.84 -0.56 -12.22
C GLU A 33 -8.39 -1.93 -12.73
N TRP A 34 -8.57 -2.22 -14.01
CA TRP A 34 -8.14 -3.48 -14.61
C TRP A 34 -6.63 -3.70 -14.45
N GLN A 35 -5.81 -2.69 -14.73
CA GLN A 35 -4.35 -2.75 -14.61
C GLN A 35 -3.86 -2.92 -13.17
N THR A 36 -4.58 -2.35 -12.21
CA THR A 36 -4.33 -2.55 -10.78
C THR A 36 -4.68 -3.99 -10.38
N GLN A 37 -5.82 -4.50 -10.82
CA GLN A 37 -6.24 -5.88 -10.54
C GLN A 37 -5.32 -6.91 -11.18
N LEU A 38 -4.78 -6.66 -12.38
CA LEU A 38 -3.76 -7.51 -12.99
C LEU A 38 -2.52 -7.66 -12.09
N ARG A 39 -2.04 -6.54 -11.54
CA ARG A 39 -0.88 -6.54 -10.63
C ARG A 39 -1.21 -7.25 -9.33
N ARG A 40 -2.39 -7.01 -8.76
CA ARG A 40 -2.84 -7.68 -7.54
C ARG A 40 -2.98 -9.18 -7.74
N GLN A 41 -3.74 -9.62 -8.72
CA GLN A 41 -3.96 -11.04 -8.98
C GLN A 41 -2.66 -11.77 -9.31
N PHE A 42 -1.92 -11.30 -10.31
CA PHE A 42 -0.75 -12.04 -10.80
C PHE A 42 0.54 -11.73 -10.04
N GLY A 43 0.64 -10.57 -9.40
CA GLY A 43 1.77 -10.19 -8.55
C GLY A 43 1.85 -11.01 -7.28
N ARG A 44 0.70 -11.35 -6.67
CA ARG A 44 0.64 -12.15 -5.44
C ARG A 44 1.10 -13.59 -5.62
N ASP A 45 1.03 -14.10 -6.85
CA ASP A 45 1.42 -15.45 -7.23
C ASP A 45 2.83 -15.55 -7.81
N GLN A 46 3.63 -14.47 -7.76
CA GLN A 46 5.01 -14.49 -8.24
C GLN A 46 5.90 -15.40 -7.37
N ASN A 47 6.84 -16.09 -8.00
CA ASN A 47 7.84 -16.91 -7.32
C ASN A 47 9.10 -16.10 -6.97
N PHE A 48 8.93 -14.92 -6.38
CA PHE A 48 10.05 -14.12 -5.89
C PHE A 48 10.57 -14.62 -4.55
N THR A 49 11.80 -14.24 -4.22
CA THR A 49 12.30 -14.30 -2.84
C THR A 49 12.25 -12.92 -2.23
N PHE A 50 12.14 -12.84 -0.89
CA PHE A 50 12.24 -11.56 -0.20
C PHE A 50 13.01 -11.68 1.11
N LYS A 51 13.72 -10.60 1.46
CA LYS A 51 14.45 -10.44 2.72
C LYS A 51 14.01 -9.14 3.37
N ASN A 52 13.58 -9.21 4.63
CA ASN A 52 13.37 -8.03 5.45
C ASN A 52 14.72 -7.41 5.83
N VAL A 53 14.87 -6.10 5.64
CA VAL A 53 16.09 -5.35 6.00
C VAL A 53 15.87 -4.29 7.08
N GLY A 54 14.64 -4.18 7.60
CA GLY A 54 14.34 -3.36 8.77
C GLY A 54 13.89 -4.22 9.97
N GLU A 55 13.47 -3.54 11.03
CA GLU A 55 13.22 -4.16 12.33
C GLU A 55 11.81 -4.74 12.47
N ASN A 56 10.81 -4.03 11.94
CA ASN A 56 9.40 -4.44 12.02
C ASN A 56 9.11 -5.64 11.10
N ALA A 57 8.18 -6.52 11.49
CA ALA A 57 7.86 -7.69 10.69
C ALA A 57 7.06 -7.33 9.43
N ALA A 58 6.18 -6.33 9.49
CA ALA A 58 5.34 -5.87 8.40
C ALA A 58 5.77 -4.52 7.81
N TYR A 59 5.79 -3.47 8.63
CA TYR A 59 6.04 -2.10 8.19
C TYR A 59 7.54 -1.81 8.11
N SER A 60 8.14 -2.36 7.06
CA SER A 60 9.58 -2.39 6.87
C SER A 60 9.95 -2.19 5.41
N ASP A 61 11.25 -2.25 5.14
CA ASP A 61 11.80 -2.33 3.81
C ASP A 61 12.21 -3.78 3.52
N PHE A 62 11.89 -4.25 2.31
CA PHE A 62 12.15 -5.60 1.86
C PHE A 62 12.93 -5.57 0.56
N LEU A 63 13.97 -6.40 0.46
CA LEU A 63 14.63 -6.70 -0.80
C LEU A 63 13.89 -7.85 -1.48
N VAL A 64 13.24 -7.59 -2.61
CA VAL A 64 12.51 -8.58 -3.40
C VAL A 64 13.32 -8.92 -4.64
N THR A 65 13.69 -10.20 -4.78
CA THR A 65 14.53 -10.68 -5.87
C THR A 65 13.73 -11.59 -6.79
N ASN A 66 13.81 -11.33 -8.10
CA ASN A 66 13.31 -12.24 -9.11
C ASN A 66 14.38 -13.30 -9.43
N PRO A 67 14.16 -14.60 -9.13
CA PRO A 67 15.14 -15.64 -9.38
C PRO A 67 15.47 -15.83 -10.86
N GLN A 68 14.53 -15.52 -11.77
CA GLN A 68 14.73 -15.71 -13.21
C GLN A 68 15.61 -14.61 -13.83
N SER A 69 15.47 -13.37 -13.35
CA SER A 69 16.21 -12.23 -13.90
C SER A 69 17.37 -11.76 -13.01
N HIS A 70 17.52 -12.35 -11.82
CA HIS A 70 18.46 -11.96 -10.76
C HIS A 70 18.38 -10.49 -10.32
N ARG A 71 17.30 -9.79 -10.65
CA ARG A 71 17.10 -8.39 -10.30
C ARG A 71 16.50 -8.30 -8.90
N THR A 72 17.03 -7.39 -8.10
CA THR A 72 16.56 -7.10 -6.75
C THR A 72 16.04 -5.68 -6.67
N TYR A 73 14.86 -5.51 -6.10
CA TYR A 73 14.23 -4.21 -5.87
C TYR A 73 13.91 -4.03 -4.40
N ARG A 74 14.02 -2.80 -3.89
CA ARG A 74 13.58 -2.46 -2.54
C ARG A 74 12.09 -2.14 -2.58
N VAL A 75 11.33 -2.73 -1.66
CA VAL A 75 9.90 -2.52 -1.44
C VAL A 75 9.69 -2.00 -0.03
N SER A 76 9.14 -0.80 0.11
CA SER A 76 8.79 -0.21 1.39
C SER A 76 7.30 -0.39 1.64
N ILE A 77 6.94 -1.09 2.73
CA ILE A 77 5.57 -1.34 3.13
C ILE A 77 5.17 -0.39 4.26
N ARG A 78 4.17 0.46 4.02
CA ARG A 78 3.62 1.44 4.99
C ARG A 78 2.09 1.40 5.04
N GLY A 79 1.47 0.40 4.40
CA GLY A 79 0.03 0.17 4.41
C GLY A 79 -0.37 -0.98 3.50
N LYS A 80 -1.67 -1.10 3.24
CA LYS A 80 -2.26 -2.20 2.46
C LYS A 80 -2.82 -1.76 1.12
N ASN A 81 -3.01 -0.46 0.94
CA ASN A 81 -3.68 0.08 -0.23
C ASN A 81 -2.64 0.51 -1.27
N PRO A 82 -3.04 0.54 -2.56
CA PRO A 82 -2.26 1.23 -3.58
C PRO A 82 -1.96 2.67 -3.15
N GLY A 83 -0.71 3.10 -3.33
CA GLY A 83 -0.24 4.43 -2.92
C GLY A 83 0.31 4.51 -1.49
N ASP A 84 0.07 3.52 -0.62
CA ASP A 84 0.68 3.47 0.71
C ASP A 84 2.17 3.08 0.63
N ASN A 85 2.50 2.27 -0.36
CA ASN A 85 3.76 1.54 -0.47
C ASN A 85 4.63 2.09 -1.61
N ALA A 86 5.94 1.84 -1.55
CA ALA A 86 6.88 2.26 -2.58
C ALA A 86 7.73 1.08 -3.07
N CYS A 87 8.15 1.13 -4.33
CA CYS A 87 9.07 0.14 -4.90
C CYS A 87 10.09 0.80 -5.84
N THR A 88 11.34 0.32 -5.83
CA THR A 88 12.39 0.80 -6.74
C THR A 88 12.36 0.17 -8.12
N CYS A 89 11.33 -0.61 -8.47
CA CYS A 89 11.25 -1.27 -9.77
C CYS A 89 10.80 -0.31 -10.87
N PRO A 90 11.26 -0.49 -12.13
CA PRO A 90 10.89 0.38 -13.24
C PRO A 90 9.37 0.50 -13.47
N ASP A 91 8.63 -0.61 -13.31
CA ASP A 91 7.15 -0.59 -13.40
C ASP A 91 6.52 0.40 -12.42
N PHE A 92 6.95 0.41 -11.14
CA PHE A 92 6.41 1.34 -10.15
C PHE A 92 6.80 2.79 -10.43
N ALA A 93 8.02 3.02 -10.89
CA ALA A 93 8.51 4.37 -11.18
C ALA A 93 7.76 5.06 -12.32
N THR A 94 7.25 4.29 -13.28
CA THR A 94 6.59 4.81 -14.48
C THR A 94 5.08 4.62 -14.48
N ASN A 95 4.54 3.66 -13.72
CA ASN A 95 3.10 3.49 -13.62
C ASN A 95 2.45 4.53 -12.70
N THR A 96 1.14 4.71 -12.89
CA THR A 96 0.30 5.63 -12.13
C THR A 96 -0.70 4.88 -11.24
N LEU A 97 -0.36 3.65 -10.84
CA LEU A 97 -1.31 2.75 -10.16
C LEU A 97 -1.07 2.68 -8.65
N GLY A 98 0.06 3.20 -8.16
CA GLY A 98 0.42 3.11 -6.74
C GLY A 98 0.75 1.68 -6.27
N THR A 99 0.88 0.74 -7.19
CA THR A 99 1.26 -0.66 -6.91
C THR A 99 2.05 -1.26 -8.06
N CYS A 100 2.73 -2.38 -7.80
CA CYS A 100 3.44 -3.17 -8.78
C CYS A 100 3.45 -4.63 -8.33
N LYS A 101 3.87 -5.55 -9.22
CA LYS A 101 3.95 -6.97 -8.87
C LYS A 101 4.80 -7.28 -7.63
N HIS A 102 5.84 -6.48 -7.34
CA HIS A 102 6.71 -6.69 -6.17
C HIS A 102 6.02 -6.25 -4.87
N ILE A 103 5.25 -5.16 -4.89
CA ILE A 103 4.45 -4.71 -3.73
C ILE A 103 3.39 -5.78 -3.43
N GLU A 104 2.65 -6.21 -4.45
CA GLU A 104 1.58 -7.20 -4.31
C GLU A 104 2.11 -8.56 -3.80
N PHE A 105 3.23 -9.01 -4.34
CA PHE A 105 3.96 -10.19 -3.84
C PHE A 105 4.29 -10.06 -2.34
N THR A 106 4.91 -8.93 -1.94
CA THR A 106 5.31 -8.69 -0.56
C THR A 106 4.10 -8.65 0.37
N LEU A 107 3.04 -7.91 0.02
CA LEU A 107 1.79 -7.86 0.80
C LEU A 107 1.18 -9.25 1.01
N ALA A 108 1.12 -10.08 -0.04
CA ALA A 108 0.64 -11.46 0.08
C ALA A 108 1.50 -12.32 1.03
N LYS A 109 2.83 -12.15 1.02
CA LYS A 109 3.71 -12.86 1.96
C LYS A 109 3.50 -12.39 3.41
N LEU A 110 3.36 -11.08 3.62
CA LEU A 110 3.16 -10.52 4.95
C LEU A 110 1.80 -10.90 5.53
N GLU A 111 0.73 -10.91 4.72
CA GLU A 111 -0.61 -11.35 5.16
C GLU A 111 -0.68 -12.82 5.58
N ARG A 112 0.17 -13.67 4.99
CA ARG A 112 0.25 -15.10 5.34
C ARG A 112 1.23 -15.38 6.49
N SER A 113 2.04 -14.40 6.88
CA SER A 113 3.04 -14.54 7.93
C SER A 113 2.41 -14.45 9.32
N LYS A 114 2.69 -15.43 10.19
CA LYS A 114 2.25 -15.41 11.60
C LYS A 114 2.77 -14.20 12.38
N LYS A 115 3.94 -13.68 12.01
CA LYS A 115 4.57 -12.52 12.67
C LYS A 115 4.06 -11.19 12.11
N ALA A 116 3.96 -11.07 10.78
CA ALA A 116 3.64 -9.80 10.13
C ALA A 116 2.13 -9.54 9.99
N ALA A 117 1.29 -10.57 9.88
CA ALA A 117 -0.15 -10.39 9.69
C ALA A 117 -0.84 -9.62 10.85
N PRO A 118 -0.49 -9.85 12.14
CA PRO A 118 -0.99 -9.02 13.24
C PRO A 118 -0.59 -7.55 13.11
N GLU A 119 0.67 -7.24 12.79
CA GLU A 119 1.13 -5.86 12.58
C GLU A 119 0.41 -5.19 11.41
N LEU A 120 0.27 -5.89 10.27
CA LEU A 120 -0.52 -5.40 9.15
C LEU A 120 -1.97 -5.09 9.57
N LYS A 121 -2.56 -5.90 10.45
CA LYS A 121 -3.93 -5.66 10.95
C LYS A 121 -3.99 -4.46 11.89
N ALA A 122 -2.97 -4.22 12.69
CA ALA A 122 -2.91 -3.08 13.62
C ALA A 122 -2.85 -1.72 12.92
N GLY A 123 -2.46 -1.68 11.63
CA GLY A 123 -2.28 -0.45 10.88
C GLY A 123 -0.89 0.16 11.09
N TYR A 124 -0.44 0.94 10.12
CA TYR A 124 0.87 1.57 10.19
C TYR A 124 0.85 2.74 11.16
N GLN A 125 1.81 2.75 12.08
CA GLN A 125 2.01 3.82 13.06
C GLN A 125 3.38 4.46 12.77
N PRO A 126 3.42 5.59 12.06
CA PRO A 126 4.69 6.22 11.69
C PRO A 126 5.42 6.73 12.94
N PRO A 127 6.72 6.41 13.13
CA PRO A 127 7.48 6.90 14.27
C PRO A 127 7.75 8.42 14.18
N HIS A 128 7.73 8.97 12.97
CA HIS A 128 7.92 10.38 12.69
C HIS A 128 6.89 10.85 11.66
N ALA A 129 6.72 12.17 11.56
CA ALA A 129 5.91 12.73 10.49
C ALA A 129 6.66 12.59 9.17
N GLU A 130 5.95 12.21 8.10
CA GLU A 130 6.55 11.93 6.80
C GLU A 130 5.89 12.79 5.73
N VAL A 131 6.70 13.31 4.81
CA VAL A 131 6.22 13.79 3.52
C VAL A 131 6.55 12.72 2.48
N VAL A 132 5.52 12.22 1.81
CA VAL A 132 5.64 11.12 0.84
C VAL A 132 5.07 11.52 -0.51
N LEU A 133 5.64 10.98 -1.58
CA LEU A 133 5.07 11.08 -2.91
C LEU A 133 4.15 9.89 -3.15
N ARG A 134 2.83 10.12 -3.16
CA ARG A 134 1.84 9.10 -3.53
C ARG A 134 1.78 9.01 -5.06
N TYR A 135 2.00 7.81 -5.57
CA TYR A 135 1.86 7.49 -6.99
C TYR A 135 0.41 7.07 -7.27
N GLY A 136 -0.13 7.57 -8.37
CA GLY A 136 -1.53 7.47 -8.76
C GLY A 136 -1.71 8.12 -10.14
N SER A 137 -2.94 8.22 -10.64
CA SER A 137 -3.27 8.94 -11.89
C SER A 137 -2.71 10.38 -11.91
N ARG A 138 -2.56 10.97 -10.72
CA ARG A 138 -1.74 12.15 -10.46
C ARG A 138 -0.79 11.87 -9.30
N ARG A 139 0.44 12.40 -9.40
CA ARG A 139 1.38 12.39 -8.28
C ARG A 139 0.92 13.40 -7.24
N GLN A 140 0.87 12.98 -5.99
CA GLN A 140 0.42 13.80 -4.88
C GLN A 140 1.50 13.84 -3.81
N VAL A 141 1.87 15.04 -3.36
CA VAL A 141 2.69 15.20 -2.16
C VAL A 141 1.77 15.07 -0.97
N CYS A 142 2.02 14.11 -0.09
CA CYS A 142 1.18 13.78 1.04
C CYS A 142 1.94 13.92 2.35
N TYR A 143 1.31 14.54 3.34
CA TYR A 143 1.75 14.55 4.72
C TYR A 143 1.11 13.41 5.48
N ARG A 144 1.92 12.65 6.21
CA ARG A 144 1.49 11.60 7.13
C ARG A 144 1.96 11.99 8.53
N PRO A 145 1.05 12.23 9.49
CA PRO A 145 1.46 12.56 10.86
C PRO A 145 2.14 11.37 11.54
N ALA A 146 3.00 11.66 12.51
CA ALA A 146 3.51 10.64 13.42
C ALA A 146 2.37 10.06 14.28
N ALA A 147 2.57 8.86 14.81
CA ALA A 147 1.67 8.26 15.79
C ALA A 147 1.61 9.09 17.09
N GLU A 148 2.74 9.68 17.48
CA GLU A 148 2.80 10.62 18.60
C GLU A 148 2.36 12.02 18.16
N ALA A 149 1.46 12.63 18.92
CA ALA A 149 0.91 13.92 18.57
C ALA A 149 1.95 15.04 18.72
N ASN A 150 2.13 15.83 17.67
CA ASN A 150 2.90 17.07 17.69
C ASN A 150 1.98 18.24 17.29
N PRO A 151 1.32 18.91 18.27
CA PRO A 151 0.36 19.97 17.96
C PRO A 151 0.93 21.16 17.18
N PRO A 152 2.16 21.66 17.47
CA PRO A 152 2.81 22.68 16.65
C PRO A 152 2.96 22.25 15.18
N LEU A 153 3.48 21.05 14.93
CA LEU A 153 3.67 20.54 13.56
C LEU A 153 2.33 20.30 12.87
N ALA A 154 1.32 19.79 13.58
CA ALA A 154 -0.02 19.60 13.03
C ALA A 154 -0.65 20.93 12.59
N LYS A 155 -0.47 22.01 13.38
CA LYS A 155 -0.93 23.36 13.02
C LYS A 155 -0.19 23.91 11.81
N LEU A 156 1.12 23.66 11.71
CA LEU A 156 1.91 24.02 10.53
C LEU A 156 1.42 23.26 9.29
N ALA A 157 1.30 21.93 9.39
CA ALA A 157 0.86 21.06 8.31
C ALA A 157 -0.54 21.45 7.78
N ALA A 158 -1.48 21.83 8.65
CA ALA A 158 -2.82 22.26 8.25
C ALA A 158 -2.84 23.50 7.34
N ARG A 159 -1.75 24.29 7.29
CA ARG A 159 -1.62 25.40 6.34
C ARG A 159 -1.36 24.88 4.92
N PHE A 160 -0.52 23.86 4.78
CA PHE A 160 -0.03 23.33 3.50
C PHE A 160 -0.86 22.17 2.97
N PHE A 161 -1.35 21.29 3.84
CA PHE A 161 -2.04 20.05 3.49
C PHE A 161 -3.53 20.14 3.81
N ASP A 162 -4.36 19.49 3.00
CA ASP A 162 -5.79 19.34 3.24
C ASP A 162 -6.09 18.24 4.28
N THR A 163 -7.38 17.96 4.48
CA THR A 163 -7.84 16.96 5.45
C THR A 163 -7.45 15.53 5.10
N ASP A 164 -7.17 15.25 3.83
CA ASP A 164 -6.67 13.96 3.35
C ASP A 164 -5.14 13.88 3.40
N GLY A 165 -4.51 14.94 3.93
CA GLY A 165 -3.07 15.09 3.99
C GLY A 165 -2.44 15.37 2.64
N ILE A 166 -3.19 15.83 1.63
CA ILE A 166 -2.66 16.14 0.29
C ILE A 166 -2.25 17.61 0.24
N LEU A 167 -1.10 17.89 -0.37
CA LEU A 167 -0.60 19.25 -0.53
C LEU A 167 -1.60 20.09 -1.35
N LYS A 168 -2.04 21.20 -0.78
CA LYS A 168 -2.96 22.13 -1.45
C LYS A 168 -2.28 22.73 -2.68
N PRO A 169 -2.96 22.84 -3.84
CA PRO A 169 -2.38 23.44 -5.04
C PRO A 169 -1.82 24.85 -4.80
N ALA A 170 -2.50 25.67 -4.00
CA ALA A 170 -2.08 27.03 -3.67
C ALA A 170 -0.82 27.09 -2.76
N ALA A 171 -0.52 26.01 -2.03
CA ALA A 171 0.64 25.93 -1.15
C ALA A 171 1.86 25.29 -1.82
N ALA A 172 1.71 24.75 -3.03
CA ALA A 172 2.81 24.11 -3.76
C ALA A 172 3.98 25.06 -4.10
N PRO A 173 3.76 26.33 -4.49
CA PRO A 173 4.85 27.25 -4.79
C PRO A 173 5.72 27.63 -3.59
N THR A 174 5.20 27.48 -2.36
CA THR A 174 5.87 27.86 -1.11
C THR A 174 6.16 26.65 -0.23
N PHE A 175 6.18 25.45 -0.82
CA PHE A 175 6.32 24.21 -0.06
C PHE A 175 7.67 24.11 0.69
N ASP A 176 8.70 24.79 0.21
CA ASP A 176 10.00 24.92 0.87
C ASP A 176 9.91 25.60 2.24
N GLU A 177 8.94 26.49 2.46
CA GLU A 177 8.67 27.08 3.77
C GLU A 177 8.21 26.03 4.78
N PHE A 178 7.41 25.05 4.35
CA PHE A 178 7.00 23.93 5.21
C PHE A 178 8.20 23.08 5.60
N VAL A 179 9.03 22.71 4.63
CA VAL A 179 10.22 21.87 4.86
C VAL A 179 11.22 22.56 5.80
N SER A 180 11.36 23.88 5.69
CA SER A 180 12.29 24.66 6.53
C SER A 180 11.79 24.87 7.96
N ALA A 181 10.48 24.83 8.18
CA ALA A 181 9.86 25.10 9.48
C ALA A 181 9.47 23.84 10.28
N ALA A 182 9.49 22.67 9.63
CA ALA A 182 9.01 21.40 10.18
C ALA A 182 10.07 20.64 11.01
#